data_AF-A0A3D5GAM2-F1
#
_entry.id   AF-A0A3D5GAM2-F1
#
_cell.length_a   1.000
_cell.length_b   1.000
_cell.length_c   1.000
_cell.angle_alpha   90.00
_cell.angle_beta   90.00
_cell.angle_gamma   90.00
#
_symmetry.space_group_name_H-M   'P 1'
#
loop_
_entity.id
_entity.type
_entity.pdbx_description
1 polymer ?
#
loop_
_entity_poly.entity_id
_entity_poly.type
_entity_poly.pdbx_seq_one_letter_code
_entity_poly.pdbx_strand_id
1 'polypeptide(L)'
;MYNSCKQVSEFSLEGEILSQIFEDGDKLKYLRISGDRGIEYLVKLCKELRTSLSLVLTPGLRVKVAGEKQHNLKNGKIKLKAYSLKLSESENPAQPQVDTKNTPVATLTCDREIHSRTASQTAENPAKIKGKILVCQKSDCQKRGGAAVCKALENALNSRGLAGPVTVQGTGCLKQCKAGPNIVLMPDKTRYSRIKPAEIPALIDKHFVVK
;
A
#
# COMPACT_ATOMS: atom_id res chain seq x y z
N MET A 1 -0.75 -36.61 17.92
CA MET A 1 -2.01 -36.22 17.26
C MET A 1 -1.96 -34.71 16.95
N TYR A 2 -1.70 -34.32 15.70
CA TYR A 2 -1.55 -32.91 15.32
C TYR A 2 -2.82 -32.41 14.63
N ASN A 3 -3.75 -31.84 15.39
CA ASN A 3 -4.90 -31.13 14.81
C ASN A 3 -4.58 -29.63 14.72
N SER A 4 -3.91 -29.26 13.63
CA SER A 4 -3.97 -27.88 13.15
C SER A 4 -5.42 -27.61 12.72
N CYS A 5 -6.24 -27.13 13.65
CA CYS A 5 -7.67 -26.86 13.47
C CYS A 5 -7.85 -25.64 12.54
N LYS A 6 -7.58 -25.83 11.25
CA LYS A 6 -7.74 -24.84 10.19
C LYS A 6 -8.70 -25.43 9.17
N GLN A 7 -9.89 -24.87 9.09
CA GLN A 7 -10.85 -25.21 8.06
C GLN A 7 -10.54 -24.36 6.82
N VAL A 8 -10.49 -25.00 5.67
CA VAL A 8 -10.30 -24.34 4.38
C VAL A 8 -11.52 -24.65 3.53
N SER A 9 -12.17 -23.62 3.03
CA SER A 9 -13.26 -23.74 2.06
C SER A 9 -12.92 -22.90 0.83
N GLU A 10 -13.44 -23.28 -0.33
CA GLU A 10 -13.30 -22.43 -1.51
C GLU A 10 -14.21 -21.21 -1.42
N PHE A 11 -13.84 -20.14 -2.13
CA PHE A 11 -14.70 -19.00 -2.37
C PHE A 11 -14.53 -18.49 -3.80
N SER A 12 -15.62 -17.97 -4.35
CA SER A 12 -15.65 -17.14 -5.55
C SER A 12 -16.34 -15.83 -5.19
N LEU A 13 -15.74 -14.71 -5.58
CA LEU A 13 -16.23 -13.37 -5.36
C LEU A 13 -16.17 -12.61 -6.68
N GLU A 14 -17.22 -11.88 -7.01
CA GLU A 14 -17.22 -10.89 -8.07
C GLU A 14 -17.36 -9.49 -7.46
N GLY A 15 -16.71 -8.51 -8.07
CA GLY A 15 -16.74 -7.15 -7.55
C GLY A 15 -15.76 -6.21 -8.24
N GLU A 16 -15.71 -4.98 -7.76
CA GLU A 16 -14.83 -3.93 -8.29
C GLU A 16 -13.57 -3.78 -7.44
N ILE A 17 -12.43 -3.59 -8.08
CA ILE A 17 -11.19 -3.28 -7.38
C ILE A 17 -11.29 -1.87 -6.80
N LEU A 18 -11.22 -1.74 -5.48
CA LEU A 18 -11.15 -0.43 -4.82
C LEU A 18 -9.72 0.08 -4.68
N SER A 19 -8.80 -0.82 -4.32
CA SER A 19 -7.39 -0.44 -4.13
C SER A 19 -6.45 -1.64 -4.14
N GLN A 20 -5.20 -1.35 -4.51
CA GLN A 20 -4.08 -2.26 -4.49
C GLN A 20 -3.19 -1.98 -3.27
N ILE A 21 -2.90 -3.03 -2.48
CA ILE A 21 -1.98 -2.93 -1.34
C ILE A 21 -0.68 -3.62 -1.70
N PHE A 22 0.35 -2.80 -1.85
CA PHE A 22 1.72 -3.24 -2.13
C PHE A 22 2.50 -3.44 -0.83
N GLU A 23 3.28 -4.51 -0.76
CA GLU A 23 4.33 -4.70 0.23
C GLU A 23 5.67 -4.37 -0.45
N ASP A 24 6.57 -3.72 0.27
CA ASP A 24 7.92 -3.40 -0.20
C ASP A 24 8.06 -2.45 -1.42
N GLY A 25 7.02 -1.71 -1.80
CA GLY A 25 7.07 -0.72 -2.88
C GLY A 25 6.56 -1.25 -4.22
N ASP A 26 6.98 -2.46 -4.61
CA ASP A 26 6.69 -2.99 -5.97
C ASP A 26 5.87 -4.30 -5.97
N LYS A 27 5.65 -4.92 -4.80
CA LYS A 27 4.99 -6.23 -4.74
C LYS A 27 3.54 -6.11 -4.31
N LEU A 28 2.63 -6.15 -5.27
CA LEU A 28 1.19 -6.26 -4.98
C LEU A 28 0.97 -7.46 -4.05
N LYS A 29 0.30 -7.28 -2.92
CA LYS A 29 0.11 -8.34 -1.93
C LYS A 29 -1.35 -8.59 -1.61
N TYR A 30 -2.15 -7.54 -1.57
CA TYR A 30 -3.58 -7.62 -1.33
C TYR A 30 -4.35 -6.73 -2.30
N LEU A 31 -5.58 -7.13 -2.57
CA LEU A 31 -6.59 -6.32 -3.25
C LEU A 31 -7.73 -6.05 -2.29
N ARG A 32 -8.25 -4.83 -2.32
CA ARG A 32 -9.54 -4.48 -1.71
C ARG A 32 -10.58 -4.52 -2.81
N ILE A 33 -11.61 -5.35 -2.64
CA ILE A 33 -12.67 -5.58 -3.64
C ILE A 33 -14.02 -5.22 -3.04
N SER A 34 -14.83 -4.44 -3.74
CA SER A 34 -16.22 -4.15 -3.38
C SER A 34 -17.15 -5.18 -4.02
N GLY A 35 -17.91 -5.93 -3.23
CA GLY A 35 -18.95 -6.82 -3.73
C GLY A 35 -20.32 -6.15 -3.86
N ASP A 36 -21.30 -6.90 -4.36
CA ASP A 36 -22.63 -6.42 -4.80
C ASP A 36 -23.53 -5.81 -3.70
N ARG A 37 -23.14 -5.92 -2.43
CA ARG A 37 -23.85 -5.34 -1.27
C ARG A 37 -23.07 -4.22 -0.59
N GLY A 38 -22.08 -3.66 -1.27
CA GLY A 38 -21.15 -2.66 -0.70
C GLY A 38 -20.21 -3.25 0.36
N ILE A 39 -20.14 -4.59 0.46
CA ILE A 39 -19.24 -5.28 1.38
C ILE A 39 -17.85 -5.28 0.76
N GLU A 40 -16.87 -4.82 1.51
CA GLU A 40 -15.48 -4.80 1.07
C GLU A 40 -14.70 -6.02 1.57
N TYR A 41 -13.93 -6.62 0.67
CA TYR A 41 -13.11 -7.79 0.94
C TYR A 41 -11.63 -7.46 0.79
N LEU A 42 -10.83 -7.81 1.79
CA LEU A 42 -9.37 -7.77 1.70
C LEU A 42 -8.85 -9.15 1.28
N VAL A 43 -8.45 -9.29 0.02
CA VAL A 43 -8.03 -10.57 -0.56
C VAL A 43 -6.51 -10.61 -0.71
N LYS A 44 -5.87 -11.61 -0.12
CA LYS A 44 -4.42 -11.85 -0.30
C LYS A 44 -4.18 -12.56 -1.64
N LEU A 45 -3.36 -11.98 -2.51
CA LEU A 45 -2.94 -12.68 -3.73
C LEU A 45 -1.90 -13.77 -3.40
N CYS A 46 -1.94 -14.91 -4.10
CA CYS A 46 -0.85 -15.91 -4.05
C CYS A 46 0.44 -15.37 -4.70
N LYS A 47 1.52 -16.14 -4.77
CA LYS A 47 2.81 -15.60 -5.29
C LYS A 47 2.74 -15.41 -6.81
N GLU A 48 2.01 -16.30 -7.47
CA GLU A 48 1.87 -16.44 -8.91
C GLU A 48 1.09 -15.26 -9.50
N LEU A 49 -0.07 -14.94 -8.92
CA LEU A 49 -0.89 -13.79 -9.35
C LEU A 49 -0.19 -12.44 -9.22
N ARG A 50 0.84 -12.32 -8.37
CA ARG A 50 1.57 -11.05 -8.18
C ARG A 50 2.56 -10.75 -9.28
N THR A 51 3.04 -11.79 -9.96
CA THR A 51 4.03 -11.65 -11.03
C THR A 51 3.36 -11.26 -12.34
N SER A 52 2.13 -11.74 -12.58
CA SER A 52 1.42 -11.55 -13.86
C SER A 52 0.47 -10.34 -13.89
N LEU A 53 -0.06 -9.89 -12.75
CA LEU A 53 -1.18 -8.93 -12.72
C LEU A 53 -0.84 -7.54 -12.17
N SER A 54 0.42 -7.26 -11.80
CA SER A 54 0.78 -5.96 -11.21
C SER A 54 0.46 -4.77 -12.11
N LEU A 55 0.50 -4.95 -13.44
CA LEU A 55 0.33 -3.88 -14.42
C LEU A 55 -1.14 -3.60 -14.82
N VAL A 56 -2.05 -4.55 -14.59
CA VAL A 56 -3.42 -4.52 -15.18
C VAL A 56 -4.50 -4.15 -14.17
N LEU A 57 -4.21 -4.23 -12.87
CA LEU A 57 -5.23 -4.16 -11.81
C LEU A 57 -5.50 -2.72 -11.33
N THR A 58 -6.09 -1.90 -12.17
CA THR A 58 -6.50 -0.52 -11.82
C THR A 58 -7.76 -0.51 -10.94
N PRO A 59 -7.89 0.40 -9.96
CA PRO A 59 -9.16 0.64 -9.27
C PRO A 59 -10.31 0.92 -10.26
N GLY A 60 -11.52 0.43 -9.96
CA GLY A 60 -12.71 0.52 -10.81
C GLY A 60 -12.92 -0.66 -11.77
N LEU A 61 -11.92 -1.54 -11.93
CA LEU A 61 -12.09 -2.74 -12.77
C LEU A 61 -12.94 -3.80 -12.06
N ARG A 62 -13.92 -4.33 -12.78
CA ARG A 62 -14.68 -5.51 -12.36
C ARG A 62 -13.85 -6.78 -12.54
N VAL A 63 -13.78 -7.56 -11.47
CA VAL A 63 -13.01 -8.80 -11.41
C VAL A 63 -13.80 -9.92 -10.78
N LYS A 64 -13.54 -11.13 -11.26
CA LYS A 64 -13.92 -12.40 -10.63
C LYS A 64 -12.69 -13.01 -9.97
N VAL A 65 -12.76 -13.20 -8.66
CA VAL A 65 -11.67 -13.70 -7.84
C VAL A 65 -12.06 -15.02 -7.21
N ALA A 66 -11.23 -16.05 -7.43
CA ALA A 66 -11.40 -17.37 -6.84
C ALA A 66 -10.22 -17.71 -5.93
N GLY A 67 -10.52 -18.41 -4.83
CA GLY A 67 -9.53 -18.69 -3.83
C GLY A 67 -10.00 -19.57 -2.69
N GLU A 68 -9.19 -19.58 -1.63
CA GLU A 68 -9.47 -20.27 -0.39
C GLU A 68 -9.79 -19.29 0.73
N LYS A 69 -10.87 -19.58 1.45
CA LYS A 69 -11.21 -19.01 2.74
C LYS A 69 -10.63 -19.89 3.82
N GLN A 70 -9.66 -19.35 4.55
CA GLN A 70 -8.96 -20.03 5.63
C GLN A 70 -9.52 -19.55 6.96
N HIS A 71 -10.20 -20.45 7.67
CA HIS A 71 -10.76 -20.20 8.99
C HIS A 71 -9.88 -20.87 10.05
N ASN A 72 -9.33 -20.06 10.95
CA ASN A 72 -8.57 -20.55 12.09
C ASN A 72 -9.52 -20.75 13.27
N LEU A 73 -9.81 -22.01 13.60
CA LEU A 73 -10.81 -22.38 14.61
C LEU A 73 -10.39 -22.02 16.04
N LYS A 74 -9.11 -21.68 16.26
CA LYS A 74 -8.60 -21.28 17.59
C LYS A 74 -8.83 -19.82 17.92
N ASN A 75 -8.97 -18.95 16.92
CA ASN A 75 -9.07 -17.50 17.13
C ASN A 75 -10.16 -16.82 16.28
N GLY A 76 -10.99 -17.61 15.57
CA GLY A 76 -12.04 -17.11 14.68
C GLY A 76 -11.53 -16.33 13.47
N LYS A 77 -10.21 -16.27 13.24
CA LYS A 77 -9.64 -15.42 12.18
C LYS A 77 -9.92 -16.02 10.81
N ILE A 78 -10.57 -15.24 9.96
CA ILE A 78 -10.83 -15.57 8.56
C ILE A 78 -9.78 -14.87 7.68
N LYS A 79 -9.27 -15.58 6.69
CA LYS A 79 -8.33 -15.05 5.70
C LYS A 79 -8.70 -15.53 4.30
N LEU A 80 -8.85 -14.59 3.37
CA LEU A 80 -9.07 -14.89 1.95
C LEU A 80 -7.73 -14.90 1.21
N LYS A 81 -7.43 -16.00 0.52
CA LYS A 81 -6.26 -16.14 -0.35
C LYS A 81 -6.72 -16.49 -1.76
N ALA A 82 -6.55 -15.57 -2.70
CA ALA A 82 -6.86 -15.80 -4.11
C ALA A 82 -5.71 -16.53 -4.82
N TYR A 83 -6.08 -17.50 -5.66
CA TYR A 83 -5.18 -18.13 -6.64
C TYR A 83 -5.57 -17.80 -8.09
N SER A 84 -6.80 -17.31 -8.32
CA SER A 84 -7.29 -16.89 -9.63
C SER A 84 -7.92 -15.51 -9.56
N LEU A 85 -7.62 -14.67 -10.56
CA LEU A 85 -8.27 -13.39 -10.79
C LEU A 85 -8.48 -13.25 -12.29
N LYS A 86 -9.73 -13.08 -12.70
CA LYS A 86 -10.14 -12.83 -14.08
C LYS A 86 -10.81 -11.48 -14.16
N LEU A 87 -10.52 -10.71 -15.19
CA LEU A 87 -11.33 -9.55 -15.52
C LEU A 87 -12.71 -10.07 -15.92
N SER A 88 -13.76 -9.55 -15.30
CA SER A 88 -15.12 -9.78 -15.77
C SER A 88 -15.39 -8.68 -16.79
N GLU A 89 -14.98 -8.93 -18.03
CA GLU A 89 -15.53 -8.19 -19.15
C GLU A 89 -17.03 -8.44 -19.15
N SER A 90 -17.82 -7.37 -19.13
CA SER A 90 -19.21 -7.47 -19.53
C SER A 90 -19.18 -7.87 -21.00
N GLU A 91 -19.45 -9.13 -21.32
CA GLU A 91 -19.73 -9.52 -22.69
C GLU A 91 -20.91 -8.67 -23.17
N ASN A 92 -20.61 -7.71 -24.04
CA ASN A 92 -21.58 -7.20 -24.99
C ASN A 92 -20.90 -7.28 -26.37
N PRO A 93 -21.36 -8.16 -27.28
CA PRO A 93 -20.72 -8.36 -28.57
C PRO A 93 -21.08 -7.21 -29.50
N ALA A 94 -20.18 -6.24 -29.63
CA ALA A 94 -20.17 -5.31 -30.76
C ALA A 94 -18.76 -4.69 -30.92
N GLN A 95 -17.92 -5.32 -31.74
CA GLN A 95 -16.85 -4.61 -32.44
C GLN A 95 -17.49 -3.65 -33.48
N PRO A 96 -16.80 -2.58 -33.93
CA PRO A 96 -15.81 -2.76 -35.00
C PRO A 96 -14.44 -2.11 -34.75
N GLN A 97 -13.46 -2.69 -35.44
CA GLN A 97 -12.05 -2.36 -35.50
C GLN A 97 -11.78 -1.09 -36.33
N VAL A 98 -10.68 -0.39 -36.05
CA VAL A 98 -9.92 0.32 -37.08
C VAL A 98 -8.42 0.29 -36.77
N ASP A 99 -7.69 -0.57 -37.48
CA ASP A 99 -6.29 -0.33 -37.86
C ASP A 99 -6.27 0.92 -38.76
N THR A 100 -5.26 1.77 -38.87
CA THR A 100 -3.91 1.46 -39.35
C THR A 100 -3.12 2.79 -39.43
N LYS A 101 -1.83 2.76 -39.08
CA LYS A 101 -0.68 3.55 -39.62
C LYS A 101 -0.81 5.09 -39.79
N ASN A 102 0.09 5.84 -39.12
CA ASN A 102 1.12 6.68 -39.78
C ASN A 102 1.98 7.46 -38.75
N THR A 103 3.27 7.14 -38.70
CA THR A 103 4.40 8.06 -38.36
C THR A 103 4.95 8.59 -39.71
N PRO A 104 5.83 9.62 -39.84
CA PRO A 104 6.72 10.21 -38.82
C PRO A 104 7.02 11.74 -38.92
N VAL A 105 7.92 12.18 -38.03
CA VAL A 105 8.91 13.29 -38.15
C VAL A 105 8.52 14.70 -37.67
N ALA A 106 9.28 15.19 -36.68
CA ALA A 106 10.05 16.45 -36.63
C ALA A 106 10.16 16.91 -35.16
N THR A 107 11.21 17.49 -34.59
CA THR A 107 12.60 17.82 -34.96
C THR A 107 13.25 18.30 -33.64
N LEU A 108 14.55 18.04 -33.47
CA LEU A 108 15.41 18.56 -32.39
C LEU A 108 15.72 20.05 -32.57
N THR A 109 15.77 20.81 -31.49
CA THR A 109 16.59 22.04 -31.22
C THR A 109 15.97 22.79 -30.02
N CYS A 110 16.66 23.60 -29.22
CA CYS A 110 18.04 23.69 -28.72
C CYS A 110 18.02 24.69 -27.55
N ASP A 111 18.91 24.48 -26.57
CA ASP A 111 19.59 25.48 -25.73
C ASP A 111 18.86 26.38 -24.69
N ARG A 112 19.37 26.19 -23.45
CA ARG A 112 19.84 27.19 -22.45
C ARG A 112 18.89 27.88 -21.45
N GLU A 113 19.06 27.41 -20.20
CA GLU A 113 19.33 28.14 -18.94
C GLU A 113 18.30 29.02 -18.19
N ILE A 114 18.04 28.56 -16.94
CA ILE A 114 17.95 29.29 -15.65
C ILE A 114 16.85 30.36 -15.50
N HIS A 115 15.79 30.04 -14.73
CA HIS A 115 15.51 30.69 -13.45
C HIS A 115 14.35 30.04 -12.67
N SER A 116 14.57 29.95 -11.37
CA SER A 116 13.63 29.77 -10.26
C SER A 116 12.23 30.40 -10.44
N ARG A 117 11.19 29.71 -9.95
CA ARG A 117 10.11 30.16 -9.04
C ARG A 117 9.02 29.08 -8.99
N THR A 118 8.82 28.43 -7.84
CA THR A 118 7.82 28.78 -6.81
C THR A 118 6.39 28.36 -7.19
N ALA A 119 5.92 27.36 -6.42
CA ALA A 119 4.55 27.10 -5.95
C ALA A 119 3.36 27.20 -6.94
N SER A 120 2.69 26.05 -7.11
CA SER A 120 1.23 25.92 -7.19
C SER A 120 0.90 24.52 -6.65
N GLN A 121 0.53 24.34 -5.39
CA GLN A 121 -0.82 24.54 -4.84
C GLN A 121 -1.91 24.03 -5.78
N THR A 122 -2.35 22.81 -5.53
CA THR A 122 -3.77 22.47 -5.67
C THR A 122 -4.24 21.98 -4.32
N ALA A 123 -5.17 22.73 -3.75
CA ALA A 123 -5.79 22.52 -2.46
C ALA A 123 -6.92 21.50 -2.59
N GLU A 124 -6.99 20.48 -1.74
CA GLU A 124 -8.22 19.72 -1.52
C GLU A 124 -8.36 19.24 -0.05
N ASN A 125 -9.40 19.76 0.61
CA ASN A 125 -10.19 19.31 1.77
C ASN A 125 -9.51 18.76 3.06
N PRO A 126 -9.90 19.23 4.27
CA PRO A 126 -9.42 18.70 5.56
C PRO A 126 -10.12 17.37 5.88
N ALA A 127 -9.72 16.31 5.18
CA ALA A 127 -10.07 14.95 5.56
C ALA A 127 -9.25 14.54 6.79
N LYS A 128 -9.93 14.11 7.86
CA LYS A 128 -9.36 13.60 9.12
C LYS A 128 -8.02 12.88 8.89
N ILE A 129 -6.92 13.40 9.44
CA ILE A 129 -5.53 12.97 9.22
C ILE A 129 -5.30 11.55 9.78
N LYS A 130 -5.76 10.51 9.08
CA LYS A 130 -5.54 9.11 9.48
C LYS A 130 -4.24 8.59 8.88
N GLY A 131 -3.32 8.14 9.72
CA GLY A 131 -1.96 7.77 9.30
C GLY A 131 -1.40 6.53 10.00
N LYS A 132 -0.35 5.95 9.42
CA LYS A 132 0.44 4.88 10.04
C LYS A 132 1.92 5.16 9.89
N ILE A 133 2.69 4.82 10.90
CA ILE A 133 4.15 4.91 10.88
C ILE A 133 4.68 3.50 11.12
N LEU A 134 5.26 2.90 10.09
CA LEU A 134 5.81 1.55 10.14
C LEU A 134 7.28 1.60 10.56
N VAL A 135 7.63 1.02 11.70
CA VAL A 135 9.00 1.00 12.21
C VAL A 135 9.61 -0.39 12.07
N CYS A 136 10.78 -0.51 11.46
CA CYS A 136 11.46 -1.79 11.34
C CYS A 136 11.89 -2.32 12.72
N GLN A 137 11.35 -3.48 13.12
CA GLN A 137 11.64 -4.10 14.42
C GLN A 137 12.68 -5.22 14.36
N LYS A 138 13.45 -5.34 13.27
CA LYS A 138 14.48 -6.38 13.16
C LYS A 138 15.79 -5.98 13.83
N SER A 139 16.57 -7.01 14.19
CA SER A 139 17.76 -6.91 15.03
C SER A 139 18.68 -5.75 14.65
N ASP A 140 19.00 -5.58 13.36
CA ASP A 140 19.90 -4.51 12.93
C ASP A 140 19.33 -3.10 13.15
N CYS A 141 18.03 -2.89 12.92
CA CYS A 141 17.40 -1.60 13.19
C CYS A 141 17.26 -1.34 14.70
N GLN A 142 16.98 -2.38 15.48
CA GLN A 142 16.89 -2.28 16.93
C GLN A 142 18.26 -1.96 17.56
N LYS A 143 19.32 -2.66 17.15
CA LYS A 143 20.71 -2.40 17.58
C LYS A 143 21.18 -0.98 17.24
N ARG A 144 20.61 -0.35 16.22
CA ARG A 144 20.95 1.02 15.77
C ARG A 144 20.06 2.11 16.38
N GLY A 145 19.25 1.78 17.39
CA GLY A 145 18.39 2.76 18.09
C GLY A 145 16.92 2.73 17.70
N GLY A 146 16.43 1.66 17.07
CA GLY A 146 15.03 1.52 16.67
C GLY A 146 14.04 1.70 17.82
N ALA A 147 14.36 1.22 19.02
CA ALA A 147 13.51 1.42 20.21
C ALA A 147 13.40 2.91 20.61
N ALA A 148 14.51 3.66 20.56
CA ALA A 148 14.49 5.09 20.84
C ALA A 148 13.67 5.86 19.79
N VAL A 149 13.74 5.44 18.52
CA VAL A 149 12.91 5.99 17.45
C VAL A 149 11.41 5.71 17.68
N CYS A 150 11.03 4.49 18.07
CA CYS A 150 9.63 4.19 18.43
C CYS A 150 9.12 5.10 19.54
N LYS A 151 9.89 5.23 20.64
CA LYS A 151 9.51 6.06 21.79
C LYS A 151 9.39 7.53 21.40
N ALA A 152 10.32 8.04 20.58
CA ALA A 152 10.26 9.42 20.08
C ALA A 152 9.03 9.67 19.20
N LEU A 153 8.66 8.70 18.36
CA LEU A 153 7.44 8.77 17.53
C LEU A 153 6.19 8.84 18.40
N GLU A 154 6.04 7.93 19.36
CA GLU A 154 4.90 7.91 20.28
C GLU A 154 4.78 9.22 21.06
N ASN A 155 5.89 9.72 21.61
CA ASN A 155 5.93 11.00 22.32
C ASN A 155 5.55 12.18 21.41
N ALA A 156 6.11 12.23 20.19
CA ALA A 156 5.82 13.31 19.25
C ALA A 156 4.34 13.31 18.83
N LEU A 157 3.75 12.14 18.62
CA LEU A 157 2.32 12.01 18.30
C LEU A 157 1.43 12.42 19.48
N ASN A 158 1.77 11.98 20.70
CA ASN A 158 1.05 12.36 21.92
C ASN A 158 1.07 13.88 22.14
N SER A 159 2.24 14.50 22.02
CA SER A 159 2.40 15.96 22.20
C SER A 159 1.60 16.82 21.21
N ARG A 160 1.20 16.24 20.06
CA ARG A 160 0.45 16.90 19.00
C ARG A 160 -1.03 16.51 18.96
N GLY A 161 -1.50 15.70 19.90
CA GLY A 161 -2.86 15.16 19.87
C GLY A 161 -3.12 14.19 18.70
N LEU A 162 -2.05 13.68 18.06
CA LEU A 162 -2.12 12.81 16.88
C LEU A 162 -2.17 11.32 17.23
N ALA A 163 -2.15 10.97 18.52
CA ALA A 163 -2.15 9.58 18.98
C ALA A 163 -3.42 8.79 18.60
N GLY A 164 -4.56 9.46 18.43
CA GLY A 164 -5.79 8.84 17.95
C GLY A 164 -5.74 8.52 16.45
N PRO A 165 -5.50 9.50 15.58
CA PRO A 165 -5.62 9.29 14.15
C PRO A 165 -4.33 8.74 13.48
N VAL A 166 -3.16 8.86 14.10
CA VAL A 166 -1.89 8.32 13.60
C VAL A 166 -1.35 7.24 14.53
N THR A 167 -1.03 6.05 13.99
CA THR A 167 -0.57 4.90 14.79
C THR A 167 0.85 4.47 14.42
N VAL A 168 1.67 4.17 15.42
CA VAL A 168 3.00 3.56 15.24
C VAL A 168 2.83 2.04 15.23
N GLN A 169 3.33 1.37 14.18
CA GLN A 169 3.24 -0.08 14.04
C GLN A 169 4.60 -0.69 13.72
N GLY A 170 4.88 -1.85 14.31
CA GLY A 170 6.05 -2.64 13.95
C GLY A 170 5.93 -3.26 12.57
N THR A 171 7.03 -3.27 11.80
CA THR A 171 7.14 -3.99 10.53
C THR A 171 8.34 -4.94 10.49
N GLY A 172 8.36 -5.78 9.46
CA GLY A 172 9.46 -6.67 9.12
C GLY A 172 10.70 -5.93 8.64
N CYS A 173 11.67 -6.69 8.12
CA CYS A 173 12.88 -6.10 7.55
C CYS A 173 12.53 -5.31 6.28
N LEU A 174 12.96 -4.06 6.22
CA LEU A 174 12.80 -3.19 5.04
C LEU A 174 13.97 -3.30 4.05
N LYS A 175 14.79 -4.36 4.18
CA LYS A 175 15.98 -4.66 3.35
C LYS A 175 17.06 -3.56 3.30
N GLN A 176 17.01 -2.61 4.23
CA GLN A 176 17.99 -1.54 4.39
C GLN A 176 18.69 -1.62 5.74
N CYS A 177 19.09 -2.83 6.16
CA CYS A 177 19.68 -3.09 7.48
C CYS A 177 20.92 -2.22 7.76
N LYS A 178 21.77 -2.00 6.75
CA LYS A 178 22.98 -1.17 6.85
C LYS A 178 22.67 0.32 7.10
N ALA A 179 21.46 0.75 6.77
CA ALA A 179 20.97 2.12 6.95
C ALA A 179 19.89 2.23 8.05
N GLY A 180 19.82 1.28 8.98
CA GLY A 180 18.89 1.38 10.12
C GLY A 180 19.25 2.52 11.09
N PRO A 181 18.29 3.02 11.90
CA PRO A 181 16.88 2.63 11.95
C PRO A 181 16.07 3.09 10.72
N ASN A 182 15.09 2.27 10.30
CA ASN A 182 14.27 2.54 9.13
C ASN A 182 12.79 2.64 9.49
N ILE A 183 12.09 3.64 8.95
CA ILE A 183 10.62 3.78 9.07
C ILE A 183 9.97 4.03 7.70
N VAL A 184 8.67 3.79 7.62
CA VAL A 184 7.81 4.19 6.49
C VAL A 184 6.64 4.98 7.03
N LEU A 185 6.44 6.18 6.50
CA LEU A 185 5.27 7.00 6.77
C LEU A 185 4.16 6.64 5.78
N MET A 186 2.91 6.65 6.24
CA MET A 186 1.71 6.40 5.45
C MET A 186 0.71 7.53 5.73
N PRO A 187 0.02 8.08 4.72
CA PRO A 187 -0.30 7.47 3.42
C PRO A 187 0.70 7.69 2.27
N ASP A 188 1.65 8.59 2.45
CA ASP A 188 2.67 9.01 1.47
C ASP A 188 3.65 7.90 1.06
N LYS A 189 3.75 6.81 1.84
CA LYS A 189 4.68 5.68 1.63
C LYS A 189 6.15 6.13 1.62
N THR A 190 6.47 7.28 2.20
CA THR A 190 7.85 7.78 2.22
C THR A 190 8.68 6.96 3.17
N ARG A 191 9.85 6.51 2.69
CA ARG A 191 10.82 5.75 3.46
C ARG A 191 11.90 6.66 4.01
N TYR A 192 12.26 6.44 5.26
CA TYR A 192 13.36 7.10 5.91
C TYR A 192 14.32 6.09 6.51
N SER A 193 15.61 6.40 6.43
CA SER A 193 16.72 5.57 6.88
C SER A 193 17.69 6.40 7.71
N ARG A 194 18.41 5.75 8.62
CA ARG A 194 19.35 6.35 9.58
C ARG A 194 18.72 7.45 10.44
N ILE A 195 17.43 7.31 10.72
CA ILE A 195 16.68 8.33 11.46
C ILE A 195 17.19 8.41 12.89
N LYS A 196 17.38 9.66 13.34
CA LYS A 196 17.68 9.95 14.74
C LYS A 196 16.40 10.34 15.48
N PRO A 197 16.27 10.00 16.78
CA PRO A 197 15.14 10.44 17.60
C PRO A 197 14.87 11.95 17.56
N ALA A 198 15.92 12.76 17.45
CA ALA A 198 15.82 14.23 17.39
C ALA A 198 15.17 14.77 16.10
N GLU A 199 15.17 13.99 15.00
CA GLU A 199 14.59 14.39 13.71
C GLU A 199 13.08 14.08 13.64
N ILE A 200 12.58 13.27 14.58
CA ILE A 200 11.19 12.80 14.60
C ILE A 200 10.16 13.93 14.66
N PRO A 201 10.31 14.96 15.52
CA PRO A 201 9.33 16.05 15.58
C PRO A 201 9.14 16.72 14.20
N ALA A 202 10.24 17.07 13.54
CA ALA A 202 10.21 17.69 12.21
C ALA A 202 9.60 16.78 11.13
N LEU A 203 9.84 15.46 11.22
CA LEU A 203 9.21 14.49 10.34
C LEU A 203 7.69 14.43 10.54
N ILE A 204 7.21 14.44 11.77
CA ILE A 204 5.78 14.43 12.05
C ILE A 204 5.13 15.74 11.54
N ASP A 205 5.75 16.89 11.78
CA ASP A 205 5.23 18.19 11.34
C ASP A 205 5.14 18.29 9.81
N LYS A 206 6.09 17.68 9.09
CA LYS A 206 6.10 17.65 7.62
C LYS A 206 4.96 16.81 7.03
N HIS A 207 4.62 15.70 7.67
CA HIS A 207 3.74 14.67 7.09
C HIS A 207 2.32 14.67 7.66
N PHE A 208 2.17 15.12 8.90
CA PHE A 208 0.90 15.18 9.61
C PHE A 208 0.67 16.63 10.06
N VAL A 209 0.52 17.52 9.07
CA VAL A 209 0.20 18.92 9.31
C VAL A 209 -1.20 19.01 9.90
N VAL A 210 -1.30 19.34 11.19
CA VAL A 210 -2.56 19.76 11.81
C VAL A 210 -2.82 21.19 11.34
N LYS A 211 -3.67 21.35 10.32
CA LYS A 211 -4.26 22.65 9.95
C LYS A 211 -5.54 22.87 10.73
#